data_AF-A0A357WZ32-F1
#
_entry.id   AF-A0A357WZ32-F1
#
_cell.length_a   1.000
_cell.length_b   1.000
_cell.length_c   1.000
_cell.angle_alpha   90.00
_cell.angle_beta   90.00
_cell.angle_gamma   90.00
#
_symmetry.space_group_name_H-M   'P 1'
#
loop_
_entity.id
_entity.type
_entity.pdbx_description
1 polymer ?
#
loop_
_entity_poly.entity_id
_entity_poly.type
_entity_poly.pdbx_seq_one_letter_code
_entity_poly.pdbx_strand_id
1 'polypeptide(L)'
;YDPQSNVSMPISGSIFNLLFILMFFCSNSHLTFIKIMTLSFEMLPVGAELFNADFSKYIVDLFGSILVLAVKLALPVIAIEMITEIGLGVLMRTVPQINIFVVGLQLKLTIGLIIIVLILPGAANLLDHMTTAMFQNINKLLHLMQQT
;
A
#
# COMPACT_ATOMS: atom_id res chain seq x y z
N TYR A 1 4.22 5.55 -22.33
CA TYR A 1 4.98 6.78 -22.14
C TYR A 1 4.45 7.76 -23.15
N ASP A 2 3.62 8.70 -22.73
CA ASP A 2 3.14 9.79 -23.58
C ASP A 2 3.91 11.06 -23.14
N PRO A 3 4.89 11.52 -23.92
CA PRO A 3 5.76 12.63 -23.56
C PRO A 3 5.05 14.00 -23.54
N GLN A 4 3.81 14.11 -24.01
CA GLN A 4 3.04 15.36 -23.95
C GLN A 4 2.22 15.52 -22.66
N SER A 5 1.83 14.42 -22.01
CA SER A 5 0.95 14.48 -20.85
C SER A 5 1.66 14.55 -19.50
N ASN A 6 2.98 14.31 -19.41
CA ASN A 6 3.73 14.20 -18.13
C ASN A 6 3.10 13.20 -17.12
N VAL A 7 2.12 12.40 -17.54
CA VAL A 7 1.48 11.39 -16.70
C VAL A 7 2.18 10.06 -16.96
N SER A 8 3.16 9.74 -16.12
CA SER A 8 3.78 8.41 -16.04
C SER A 8 3.03 7.49 -15.07
N MET A 9 1.73 7.74 -14.81
CA MET A 9 0.98 6.88 -13.92
C MET A 9 0.67 5.55 -14.63
N PRO A 10 1.18 4.41 -14.13
CA PRO A 10 0.87 3.11 -14.71
C PRO A 10 -0.64 2.84 -14.58
N ILE A 11 -1.26 2.27 -15.61
CA ILE A 11 -2.69 1.91 -15.60
C ILE A 11 -3.01 1.01 -14.39
N SER A 12 -2.10 0.09 -14.05
CA SER A 12 -2.21 -0.75 -12.85
C SER A 12 -2.24 0.06 -11.55
N GLY A 13 -1.43 1.11 -11.43
CA GLY A 13 -1.43 2.01 -10.27
C GLY A 13 -2.75 2.75 -10.10
N SER A 14 -3.36 3.19 -11.22
CA SER A 14 -4.68 3.82 -11.20
C SER A 14 -5.78 2.84 -10.75
N ILE A 15 -5.75 1.60 -11.24
CA ILE A 15 -6.68 0.54 -10.82
C ILE A 15 -6.52 0.23 -9.33
N PHE A 16 -5.28 0.04 -8.84
CA PHE A 16 -5.05 -0.19 -7.42
C PHE A 16 -5.53 0.97 -6.57
N ASN A 17 -5.27 2.21 -6.95
CA ASN A 17 -5.76 3.38 -6.23
C ASN A 17 -7.30 3.39 -6.13
N LEU A 18 -8.00 3.14 -7.25
CA LEU A 18 -9.46 3.05 -7.24
C LEU A 18 -9.95 1.91 -6.33
N LEU A 19 -9.31 0.74 -6.38
CA LEU A 19 -9.64 -0.39 -5.51
C LEU A 19 -9.44 -0.05 -4.03
N PHE A 20 -8.33 0.61 -3.67
CA PHE A 20 -8.07 1.06 -2.30
C PHE A 20 -9.12 2.05 -1.81
N ILE A 21 -9.54 3.00 -2.65
CA ILE A 21 -10.61 3.94 -2.32
C ILE A 21 -11.92 3.20 -2.09
N LEU A 22 -12.30 2.28 -2.98
CA LEU A 22 -13.52 1.48 -2.83
C LEU A 22 -13.49 0.65 -1.55
N MET A 23 -12.36 0.00 -1.25
CA MET A 23 -12.19 -0.75 -0.01
C MET A 23 -12.31 0.14 1.23
N PHE A 24 -11.72 1.33 1.21
CA PHE A 24 -11.79 2.30 2.31
C PHE A 24 -13.23 2.70 2.65
N PHE A 25 -14.10 2.85 1.65
CA PHE A 25 -15.52 3.10 1.89
C PHE A 25 -16.26 1.83 2.34
N CYS A 26 -15.98 0.69 1.71
CA CYS A 26 -16.61 -0.60 2.04
C CYS A 26 -16.36 -1.04 3.50
N SER A 27 -15.15 -0.81 4.02
CA SER A 27 -14.78 -1.12 5.41
C SER A 27 -15.20 -0.04 6.42
N ASN A 28 -15.97 0.97 6.00
CA ASN A 28 -16.36 2.12 6.83
C ASN A 28 -15.19 2.90 7.45
N SER A 29 -13.99 2.80 6.87
CA SER A 29 -12.77 3.44 7.39
C SER A 29 -12.88 4.96 7.47
N HIS A 30 -13.72 5.56 6.61
CA HIS A 30 -14.04 6.98 6.65
C HIS A 30 -14.68 7.42 7.97
N LEU A 31 -15.55 6.60 8.59
CA LEU A 31 -16.14 6.91 9.91
C LEU A 31 -15.07 6.88 11.00
N THR A 32 -14.18 5.88 10.95
CA THR A 32 -13.03 5.77 11.87
C THR A 32 -12.10 6.97 11.74
N PHE A 33 -11.84 7.43 10.52
CA PHE A 33 -11.03 8.62 10.26
C PHE A 33 -11.64 9.89 10.88
N ILE A 34 -12.95 10.11 10.72
CA ILE A 34 -13.65 11.25 11.33
C ILE A 34 -13.54 11.20 12.87
N LYS A 35 -13.75 10.01 13.46
CA LYS A 35 -13.63 9.81 14.93
C LYS A 35 -12.23 10.13 15.45
N ILE A 36 -11.19 9.79 14.69
CA ILE A 36 -9.80 10.10 15.02
C ILE A 36 -9.58 11.62 15.02
N MET A 37 -10.09 12.32 14.00
CA MET A 37 -9.96 13.78 13.91
C MET A 37 -10.60 14.48 15.10
N THR A 38 -11.82 14.08 15.49
CA THR A 38 -12.50 14.68 16.66
C THR A 38 -11.75 14.44 17.96
N LEU A 39 -11.26 13.23 18.20
CA LEU A 39 -10.47 12.89 19.39
C LEU A 39 -9.15 13.68 19.45
N SER A 40 -8.55 13.96 18.29
CA SER A 40 -7.29 14.70 18.22
C SER A 40 -7.47 16.14 18.70
N PHE A 41 -8.62 16.78 18.41
CA PHE A 41 -8.94 18.13 18.88
C PHE A 41 -9.27 18.20 20.39
N GLU A 42 -9.80 17.12 20.97
CA GLU A 42 -10.07 17.05 22.42
C GLU A 42 -8.79 16.88 23.25
N MET A 43 -7.81 16.14 22.71
CA MET A 43 -6.58 15.80 23.45
C MET A 43 -5.45 16.82 23.31
N LEU A 44 -5.43 17.64 22.25
CA LEU A 44 -4.43 18.70 22.05
C LEU A 44 -5.01 20.07 22.45
N PRO A 45 -4.66 20.63 23.63
CA PRO A 45 -4.97 22.03 23.91
C PRO A 45 -4.20 22.95 22.96
N VAL A 46 -4.87 24.01 22.49
CA VAL A 46 -4.27 25.01 21.59
C VAL A 46 -3.12 25.71 22.33
N GLY A 47 -1.87 25.44 21.91
CA GLY A 47 -0.66 26.04 22.49
C GLY A 47 0.28 25.08 23.26
N ALA A 48 0.03 23.76 23.27
CA ALA A 48 0.96 22.79 23.84
C ALA A 48 2.29 22.71 23.07
N GLU A 49 3.40 22.40 23.76
CA GLU A 49 4.68 22.11 23.11
C GLU A 49 4.63 20.73 22.43
N LEU A 50 4.40 20.74 21.12
CA LEU A 50 4.10 19.54 20.33
C LEU A 50 5.31 18.66 20.02
N PHE A 51 6.53 19.17 20.18
CA PHE A 51 7.74 18.55 19.65
C PHE A 51 8.71 18.16 20.75
N ASN A 52 8.60 16.92 21.22
CA ASN A 52 9.59 16.26 22.08
C ASN A 52 10.49 15.30 21.26
N ALA A 53 11.68 14.98 21.75
CA ALA A 53 12.57 13.95 21.22
C ALA A 53 11.88 12.58 21.10
N ASP A 54 10.98 12.23 22.03
CA ASP A 54 10.22 10.97 21.95
C ASP A 54 9.21 10.96 20.81
N PHE A 55 8.60 12.12 20.52
CA PHE A 55 7.69 12.30 19.39
C PHE A 55 8.42 12.12 18.05
N SER A 56 9.58 12.77 17.89
CA SER A 56 10.36 12.67 16.64
C SER A 56 10.89 11.26 16.39
N LYS A 57 11.35 10.56 17.44
CA LYS A 57 11.75 9.15 17.36
C LYS A 57 10.58 8.25 16.94
N TYR A 58 9.41 8.44 17.54
CA TYR A 58 8.24 7.64 17.23
C TYR A 58 7.74 7.81 15.78
N ILE A 59 7.84 9.02 15.22
CA ILE A 59 7.53 9.25 13.80
C ILE A 59 8.48 8.46 12.88
N VAL A 60 9.78 8.42 13.19
CA VAL A 60 10.76 7.66 12.40
C VAL A 60 10.45 6.16 12.46
N ASP A 61 10.10 5.63 13.64
CA ASP A 61 9.71 4.23 13.81
C ASP A 61 8.42 3.89 13.03
N LEU A 62 7.46 4.81 13.01
CA LEU A 62 6.23 4.71 12.20
C LEU A 62 6.56 4.64 10.70
N PHE A 63 7.46 5.50 10.22
CA PHE A 63 7.87 5.48 8.82
C PHE A 63 8.51 4.15 8.43
N GLY A 64 9.39 3.61 9.27
CA GLY A 64 9.98 2.28 9.07
C GLY A 64 8.92 1.18 9.02
N SER A 65 7.91 1.25 9.89
CA SER A 65 6.81 0.30 9.93
C SER A 65 5.96 0.32 8.65
N ILE A 66 5.68 1.51 8.12
CA ILE A 66 4.94 1.68 6.85
C ILE A 66 5.72 1.09 5.68
N LEU A 67 7.04 1.31 5.62
CA LEU A 67 7.89 0.79 4.56
C LEU A 67 7.93 -0.75 4.58
N VAL A 68 8.05 -1.36 5.76
CA VAL A 68 7.97 -2.82 5.92
C VAL A 68 6.63 -3.35 5.44
N LEU A 69 5.53 -2.67 5.76
CA LEU A 69 4.19 -3.09 5.35
C LEU A 69 3.99 -3.01 3.84
N ALA A 70 4.46 -1.93 3.21
CA ALA A 70 4.41 -1.74 1.76
C ALA A 70 5.20 -2.84 1.04
N VAL A 71 6.41 -3.16 1.51
CA VAL A 71 7.22 -4.25 0.95
C VAL A 71 6.49 -5.58 1.13
N LYS A 72 5.95 -5.88 2.32
CA LYS A 72 5.19 -7.12 2.56
C LYS A 72 4.01 -7.29 1.62
N LEU A 73 3.29 -6.21 1.31
CA LEU A 73 2.18 -6.24 0.36
C LEU A 73 2.65 -6.44 -1.09
N ALA A 74 3.82 -5.92 -1.45
CA ALA A 74 4.40 -6.09 -2.79
C ALA A 74 5.06 -7.47 -3.02
N LEU A 75 5.58 -8.11 -1.95
CA LEU A 75 6.26 -9.41 -2.02
C LEU A 75 5.54 -10.50 -2.83
N PRO A 76 4.24 -10.79 -2.61
CA PRO A 76 3.56 -11.85 -3.36
C PRO A 76 3.51 -11.55 -4.87
N VAL A 77 3.28 -10.29 -5.25
CA VAL A 77 3.28 -9.88 -6.67
C VAL A 77 4.66 -10.05 -7.27
N ILE A 78 5.69 -9.56 -6.58
CA ILE A 78 7.09 -9.64 -7.03
C ILE A 78 7.50 -11.11 -7.20
N ALA A 79 7.14 -11.98 -6.26
CA ALA A 79 7.49 -13.40 -6.34
C ALA A 79 6.85 -14.09 -7.56
N ILE A 80 5.58 -13.83 -7.83
CA ILE A 80 4.88 -14.44 -8.98
C ILE A 80 5.43 -13.91 -10.31
N GLU A 81 5.68 -12.60 -10.41
CA GLU A 81 6.32 -12.00 -11.59
C GLU A 81 7.73 -12.57 -11.81
N MET A 82 8.52 -12.72 -10.74
CA MET A 82 9.86 -13.31 -10.83
C MET A 82 9.82 -14.76 -11.37
N ILE A 83 8.89 -15.58 -10.89
CA ILE A 83 8.69 -16.95 -11.40
C ILE A 83 8.27 -16.92 -12.87
N THR A 84 7.42 -15.96 -13.25
CA THR A 84 6.95 -15.80 -14.63
C THR A 84 8.10 -15.43 -15.57
N GLU A 85 8.99 -14.52 -15.17
CA GLU A 85 10.19 -14.15 -15.94
C GLU A 85 11.15 -15.33 -16.11
N ILE A 86 11.36 -16.12 -15.05
CA ILE A 86 12.17 -17.34 -15.13
C ILE A 86 11.53 -18.33 -16.11
N GLY A 87 10.23 -18.53 -16.05
CA GLY A 87 9.48 -19.41 -16.95
C GLY A 87 9.57 -18.96 -18.42
N LEU A 88 9.42 -17.66 -18.70
CA LEU A 88 9.62 -17.08 -20.02
C LEU A 88 11.07 -17.25 -20.50
N GLY A 89 12.04 -17.10 -19.61
CA GLY A 89 13.46 -17.35 -19.86
C GLY A 89 13.73 -18.78 -20.34
N VAL A 90 13.13 -19.78 -19.67
CA VAL A 90 13.24 -21.19 -20.07
C VAL A 90 12.54 -21.44 -21.42
N LEU A 91 11.35 -20.85 -21.63
CA LEU A 91 10.61 -20.99 -22.89
C LEU A 91 11.40 -20.47 -24.10
N MET A 92 12.13 -19.36 -23.96
CA MET A 92 13.00 -18.83 -25.02
C MET A 92 14.08 -19.84 -25.45
N ARG A 93 14.62 -20.62 -24.50
CA ARG A 93 15.63 -21.63 -24.79
C ARG A 93 15.02 -22.88 -25.44
N THR A 94 13.81 -23.27 -25.03
CA THR A 94 13.14 -24.48 -25.56
C THR A 94 12.51 -24.26 -26.92
N VAL A 95 11.89 -23.09 -27.17
CA VAL A 95 11.23 -22.77 -28.44
C VAL A 95 11.74 -21.42 -28.97
N PRO A 96 12.94 -21.38 -29.58
CA PRO A 96 13.61 -20.14 -29.96
C PRO A 96 12.92 -19.37 -31.10
N GLN A 97 11.96 -19.99 -31.78
CA GLN A 97 11.22 -19.37 -32.89
C GLN A 97 9.98 -18.60 -32.43
N ILE A 98 9.60 -18.66 -31.14
CA ILE A 98 8.45 -17.89 -30.65
C ILE A 98 8.79 -16.42 -30.52
N ASN A 99 7.84 -15.56 -30.86
CA ASN A 99 7.93 -14.15 -30.53
C ASN A 99 7.64 -13.95 -29.03
N ILE A 100 8.69 -13.98 -28.20
CA ILE A 100 8.58 -13.87 -26.75
C ILE A 100 7.99 -12.54 -26.30
N PHE A 101 8.12 -11.47 -27.09
CA PHE A 101 7.54 -10.18 -26.73
C PHE A 101 6.01 -10.25 -26.74
N VAL A 102 5.43 -10.89 -27.74
CA VAL A 102 3.97 -11.08 -27.86
C VAL A 102 3.46 -12.03 -26.77
N VAL A 103 4.11 -13.18 -26.61
CA VAL A 103 3.71 -14.21 -25.63
C VAL A 103 3.89 -13.71 -24.20
N GLY A 104 5.00 -13.04 -23.91
CA GLY A 104 5.30 -12.47 -22.59
C GLY A 104 4.31 -11.40 -22.18
N LEU A 105 3.89 -10.52 -23.10
CA LEU A 105 2.87 -9.52 -22.83
C LEU A 105 1.51 -10.17 -22.50
N GLN A 106 1.08 -11.16 -23.30
CA GLN A 106 -0.18 -11.87 -23.08
C GLN A 106 -0.19 -12.62 -21.74
N LEU A 107 0.91 -13.29 -21.40
CA LEU A 107 1.09 -13.97 -20.11
C LEU A 107 1.04 -12.98 -18.95
N LYS A 108 1.83 -11.90 -18.99
CA LYS A 108 1.87 -10.89 -17.93
C LYS A 108 0.53 -10.23 -17.69
N LEU A 109 -0.22 -9.91 -18.75
CA LEU A 109 -1.57 -9.36 -18.62
C LEU A 109 -2.51 -10.36 -17.92
N THR A 110 -2.47 -11.63 -18.32
CA THR A 110 -3.36 -12.66 -17.76
C THR A 110 -3.01 -12.93 -16.29
N ILE A 111 -1.73 -13.13 -15.99
CA ILE A 111 -1.21 -13.38 -14.65
C ILE A 111 -1.46 -12.17 -13.75
N GLY A 112 -1.15 -10.96 -14.21
CA GLY A 112 -1.39 -9.73 -13.46
C GLY A 112 -2.86 -9.55 -13.08
N LEU A 113 -3.79 -9.87 -13.97
CA LEU A 113 -5.22 -9.79 -13.68
C LEU A 113 -5.66 -10.81 -12.61
N ILE A 114 -5.15 -12.05 -12.71
CA ILE A 114 -5.40 -13.11 -11.72
C ILE A 114 -4.86 -12.70 -10.34
N ILE A 115 -3.65 -12.15 -10.30
CA ILE A 115 -3.01 -11.68 -9.06
C ILE A 115 -3.86 -10.59 -8.38
N ILE A 116 -4.37 -9.63 -9.14
CA ILE A 116 -5.22 -8.55 -8.57
C ILE A 116 -6.42 -9.13 -7.84
N VAL A 117 -7.10 -10.13 -8.43
CA VAL A 117 -8.26 -10.79 -7.82
C VAL A 117 -7.86 -11.59 -6.58
N LEU A 118 -6.74 -12.30 -6.63
CA LEU A 118 -6.24 -13.10 -5.51
C LEU A 118 -5.80 -12.27 -4.30
N ILE A 119 -5.23 -11.08 -4.54
CA ILE A 119 -4.75 -10.19 -3.47
C ILE A 119 -5.89 -9.42 -2.82
N LEU A 120 -7.01 -9.22 -3.52
CA LEU A 120 -8.12 -8.38 -3.09
C LEU A 120 -8.62 -8.67 -1.65
N PRO A 121 -8.88 -9.93 -1.25
CA PRO A 121 -9.33 -10.24 0.11
C PRO A 121 -8.25 -9.96 1.16
N GLY A 122 -6.99 -10.27 0.84
CA GLY A 122 -5.85 -10.00 1.71
C GLY A 122 -5.63 -8.50 1.91
N ALA A 123 -5.78 -7.71 0.85
CA ALA A 123 -5.68 -6.25 0.91
C ALA A 123 -6.81 -5.63 1.75
N ALA A 124 -8.04 -6.15 1.67
CA ALA A 124 -9.16 -5.70 2.48
C ALA A 124 -8.92 -5.96 3.98
N ASN A 125 -8.49 -7.17 4.35
CA ASN A 125 -8.14 -7.49 5.74
C ASN A 125 -6.97 -6.63 6.25
N LEU A 126 -5.98 -6.37 5.39
CA LEU A 126 -4.87 -5.50 5.74
C LEU A 126 -5.33 -4.07 6.04
N LEU A 127 -6.23 -3.51 5.24
CA LEU A 127 -6.79 -2.18 5.47
C LEU A 127 -7.49 -2.08 6.83
N ASP A 128 -8.25 -3.10 7.23
CA ASP A 128 -8.94 -3.10 8.52
C ASP A 128 -7.97 -3.19 9.71
N HIS A 129 -6.90 -3.97 9.56
CA HIS A 129 -5.82 -3.98 10.55
C HIS A 129 -5.08 -2.62 10.60
N MET A 130 -4.87 -1.98 9.45
CA MET A 130 -4.19 -0.69 9.38
C MET A 130 -5.01 0.43 10.03
N THR A 131 -6.33 0.47 9.86
CA THR A 131 -7.18 1.49 10.48
C THR A 131 -7.17 1.37 12.01
N THR A 132 -7.20 0.13 12.52
CA THR A 132 -7.09 -0.14 13.95
C THR A 132 -5.71 0.26 14.50
N ALA A 133 -4.64 -0.08 13.77
CA ALA A 133 -3.27 0.29 14.13
C ALA A 133 -3.08 1.82 14.10
N MET A 134 -3.65 2.53 13.12
CA MET A 134 -3.63 4.00 13.05
C MET A 134 -4.29 4.61 14.30
N PHE A 135 -5.44 4.09 14.74
CA PHE A 135 -6.11 4.55 15.95
C PHE A 135 -5.21 4.42 17.19
N GLN A 136 -4.55 3.27 17.34
CA GLN A 136 -3.64 3.02 18.46
C GLN A 136 -2.40 3.93 18.41
N ASN A 137 -1.81 4.12 17.22
CA ASN A 137 -0.62 4.94 17.05
C ASN A 137 -0.92 6.43 17.30
N ILE A 138 -2.10 6.92 16.91
CA ILE A 138 -2.52 8.30 17.18
C ILE A 138 -2.76 8.50 18.67
N ASN A 139 -3.47 7.59 19.35
CA ASN A 139 -3.62 7.69 20.80
C ASN A 139 -2.28 7.67 21.52
N LYS A 140 -1.34 6.84 21.07
CA LYS A 140 0.02 6.79 21.64
C LYS A 140 0.79 8.09 21.40
N LEU A 141 0.68 8.69 20.20
CA LEU A 141 1.25 10.00 19.90
C LEU A 141 0.67 11.10 20.80
N LEU A 142 -0.66 11.14 20.94
CA LEU A 142 -1.36 12.11 21.78
C LEU A 142 -0.91 12.00 23.25
N HIS A 143 -0.75 10.79 23.78
CA HIS A 143 -0.23 10.60 25.13
C HIS A 143 1.23 11.04 25.30
N LEU A 144 2.09 10.81 24.30
CA LEU A 144 3.49 11.28 24.34
C LEU A 144 3.59 12.81 24.30
N MET A 145 2.62 13.49 23.69
CA MET A 145 2.53 14.95 23.67
C MET A 145 1.97 15.56 24.97
N GLN A 146 1.30 14.78 25.82
CA GLN A 146 0.73 15.25 27.10
C GLN A 146 1.66 15.07 28.31
N GLN A 147 2.77 14.32 28.17
CA GLN A 147 3.72 14.07 29.26
C GLN A 147 4.79 15.17 29.44
N THR A 148 4.61 16.33 28.80
CA THR A 148 5.38 17.56 29.00
C THR A 148 4.53 18.61 29.68
#